data_AF-A0A845DYS1-F1
#
_entry.id   AF-A0A845DYS1-F1
#
_cell.length_a   1.000
_cell.length_b   1.000
_cell.length_c   1.000
_cell.angle_alpha   90.00
_cell.angle_beta   90.00
_cell.angle_gamma   90.00
#
_symmetry.space_group_name_H-M   'P 1'
#
loop_
_entity.id
_entity.type
_entity.pdbx_description
1 polymer ?
#
loop_
_entity_poly.entity_id
_entity_poly.type
_entity_poly.pdbx_seq_one_letter_code
_entity_poly.pdbx_strand_id
1 'polypeptide(L)'
;MSHKNNPKRFALNMSAAQFTKFYIMHLLQVHQPMISEHFKTEFKKLTKNWIPAPSTLLDTLHEMTEQGLLYRKDDYKSHDKKRQKVYWYYLTDEGKEEFDVLKKRYKLLFEEQIQILKQIMDDVYK
;
A
#
# COMPACT_ATOMS: atom_id res chain seq x y z
N MET A 1 32.49 -15.67 -5.14
CA MET A 1 31.50 -16.75 -5.25
C MET A 1 30.13 -16.14 -5.46
N SER A 2 29.34 -16.75 -6.33
CA SER A 2 28.17 -16.18 -7.00
C SER A 2 26.99 -15.89 -6.05
N HIS A 3 26.58 -14.63 -5.94
CA HIS A 3 25.31 -14.22 -5.29
C HIS A 3 24.05 -14.59 -6.10
N LYS A 4 24.15 -15.50 -7.09
CA LYS A 4 23.05 -15.79 -8.03
C LYS A 4 21.79 -16.32 -7.36
N ASN A 5 21.91 -17.05 -6.24
CA ASN A 5 20.76 -17.60 -5.53
C ASN A 5 20.68 -16.97 -4.13
N ASN A 6 20.08 -15.79 -4.03
CA ASN A 6 19.70 -15.22 -2.74
C ASN A 6 18.26 -15.69 -2.42
N PRO A 7 18.06 -16.65 -1.51
CA PRO A 7 16.72 -17.13 -1.15
C PRO A 7 15.82 -16.04 -0.57
N LYS A 8 16.36 -14.89 -0.13
CA LYS A 8 15.55 -13.72 0.26
C LYS A 8 14.81 -13.06 -0.91
N ARG A 9 15.15 -13.37 -2.16
CA ARG A 9 14.41 -12.94 -3.37
C ARG A 9 13.20 -13.84 -3.67
N PHE A 10 13.23 -15.09 -3.19
CA PHE A 10 12.19 -16.09 -3.45
C PHE A 10 10.87 -15.79 -2.74
N ALA A 11 10.91 -15.19 -1.56
CA ALA A 11 9.69 -14.76 -0.90
C ALA A 11 9.45 -13.30 -1.28
N LEU A 12 8.24 -13.00 -1.74
CA LEU A 12 7.66 -11.67 -1.61
C LEU A 12 7.59 -11.39 -0.10
N ASN A 13 8.73 -11.02 0.50
CA ASN A 13 8.87 -10.65 1.92
C ASN A 13 8.30 -9.24 2.11
N MET A 14 7.10 -9.04 1.57
CA MET A 14 6.31 -7.84 1.78
C MET A 14 5.31 -8.17 2.87
N SER A 15 5.49 -7.53 4.02
CA SER A 15 4.49 -7.63 5.08
C SER A 15 3.17 -6.98 4.62
N ALA A 16 2.07 -7.35 5.27
CA ALA A 16 0.78 -6.70 5.05
C ALA A 16 0.88 -5.16 5.18
N ALA A 17 1.71 -4.66 6.10
CA ALA A 17 1.96 -3.23 6.29
C ALA A 17 2.71 -2.61 5.09
N GLN A 18 3.75 -3.27 4.58
CA GLN A 18 4.48 -2.79 3.40
C GLN A 18 3.58 -2.73 2.16
N PHE A 19 2.74 -3.75 1.97
CA PHE A 19 1.75 -3.74 0.89
C PHE A 19 0.72 -2.62 1.07
N THR A 20 0.24 -2.44 2.30
CA THR A 20 -0.70 -1.36 2.65
C THR A 20 -0.10 0.01 2.35
N LYS A 21 1.14 0.28 2.78
CA LYS A 21 1.89 1.51 2.49
C LYS A 21 2.00 1.76 0.98
N PHE A 22 2.47 0.75 0.25
CA PHE A 22 2.61 0.85 -1.21
C PHE A 22 1.29 1.18 -1.90
N TYR A 23 0.21 0.51 -1.52
CA TYR A 23 -1.07 0.72 -2.15
C TYR A 23 -1.73 2.05 -1.74
N ILE A 24 -1.53 2.53 -0.50
CA ILE A 24 -1.94 3.89 -0.08
C ILE A 24 -1.29 4.95 -0.99
N MET A 25 0.03 4.84 -1.21
CA MET A 25 0.75 5.78 -2.08
C MET A 25 0.20 5.77 -3.51
N HIS A 26 -0.07 4.58 -4.06
CA HIS A 26 -0.71 4.44 -5.35
C HIS A 26 -2.07 5.15 -5.41
N LEU A 27 -2.94 4.88 -4.44
CA LEU A 27 -4.28 5.45 -4.39
C LEU A 27 -4.26 6.98 -4.31
N LEU A 28 -3.35 7.54 -3.50
CA LEU A 28 -3.19 9.00 -3.41
C LEU A 28 -2.59 9.62 -4.68
N GLN A 29 -1.78 8.89 -5.43
CA GLN A 29 -1.30 9.38 -6.74
C GLN A 29 -2.45 9.52 -7.76
N VAL A 30 -3.49 8.68 -7.64
CA VAL A 30 -4.64 8.68 -8.58
C VAL A 30 -5.82 9.54 -8.08
N HIS A 31 -6.07 9.55 -6.76
CA HIS A 31 -7.32 10.06 -6.18
C HIS A 31 -7.14 11.01 -4.98
N GLN A 32 -6.03 11.75 -4.88
CA GLN A 32 -5.86 12.71 -3.79
C GLN A 32 -6.90 13.87 -3.81
N PRO A 33 -7.34 14.35 -2.63
CA PRO A 33 -7.08 13.80 -1.30
C PRO A 33 -8.03 12.68 -0.90
N MET A 34 -7.63 11.86 0.08
CA MET A 34 -8.45 10.76 0.59
C MET A 34 -8.55 10.74 2.11
N ILE A 35 -9.71 10.33 2.64
CA ILE A 35 -9.90 9.98 4.06
C ILE A 35 -9.81 8.46 4.26
N SER A 36 -9.69 8.03 5.52
CA SER A 36 -9.54 6.61 5.89
C SER A 36 -10.59 5.68 5.25
N GLU A 37 -11.83 6.16 5.15
CA GLU A 37 -12.97 5.43 4.59
C GLU A 37 -12.88 5.24 3.08
N HIS A 38 -12.25 6.18 2.36
CA HIS A 38 -12.01 6.06 0.93
C HIS A 38 -11.02 4.90 0.67
N PHE A 39 -9.92 4.84 1.42
CA PHE A 39 -8.96 3.73 1.32
C PHE A 39 -9.63 2.37 1.55
N LYS A 40 -10.44 2.23 2.61
CA LYS A 40 -11.17 0.98 2.88
C LYS A 40 -12.04 0.55 1.69
N THR A 41 -12.67 1.51 1.02
CA THR A 41 -13.50 1.27 -0.15
C THR A 41 -12.66 0.81 -1.35
N GLU A 42 -11.52 1.47 -1.61
CA GLU A 42 -10.63 1.10 -2.70
C GLU A 42 -9.93 -0.26 -2.48
N PHE A 43 -9.49 -0.58 -1.26
CA PHE A 43 -8.93 -1.91 -0.94
C PHE A 43 -9.93 -3.03 -1.19
N LYS A 44 -11.23 -2.83 -0.92
CA LYS A 44 -12.29 -3.80 -1.21
C LYS A 44 -12.46 -4.09 -2.70
N LYS A 45 -12.13 -3.13 -3.58
CA LYS A 45 -12.19 -3.32 -5.03
C LYS A 45 -11.02 -4.14 -5.56
N LEU A 46 -9.88 -4.13 -4.86
CA LEU A 46 -8.66 -4.82 -5.29
C LEU A 46 -8.81 -6.35 -5.24
N THR A 47 -9.32 -6.88 -4.13
CA THR A 47 -9.57 -8.31 -3.97
C THR A 47 -10.64 -8.57 -2.91
N LYS A 48 -11.41 -9.64 -3.09
CA LYS A 48 -12.39 -10.09 -2.08
C LYS A 48 -11.73 -10.84 -0.92
N ASN A 49 -10.51 -11.33 -1.11
CA ASN A 49 -9.87 -12.28 -0.19
C ASN A 49 -8.97 -11.60 0.85
N TRP A 50 -8.61 -10.33 0.64
CA TRP A 50 -7.70 -9.63 1.53
C TRP A 50 -7.97 -8.13 1.57
N ILE A 51 -8.09 -7.59 2.78
CA ILE A 51 -8.24 -6.16 3.07
C ILE A 51 -7.42 -5.90 4.33
N PRO A 52 -6.65 -4.79 4.42
CA PRO A 52 -5.93 -4.48 5.65
C PRO A 52 -6.92 -4.29 6.81
N ALA A 53 -6.54 -4.77 8.00
CA ALA A 53 -7.32 -4.52 9.20
C ALA A 53 -7.45 -3.01 9.45
N PRO A 54 -8.56 -2.53 10.03
CA PRO A 54 -8.73 -1.10 10.28
C PRO A 54 -7.60 -0.46 11.09
N SER A 55 -7.05 -1.16 12.09
CA SER A 55 -5.88 -0.72 12.85
C SER A 55 -4.66 -0.59 11.95
N THR A 56 -4.31 -1.65 11.20
CA THR A 56 -3.16 -1.64 10.27
C THR A 56 -3.22 -0.47 9.29
N LEU A 57 -4.39 -0.18 8.72
CA LEU A 57 -4.56 0.97 7.83
C LEU A 57 -4.26 2.29 8.54
N LEU A 58 -4.82 2.49 9.74
CA LEU A 58 -4.64 3.72 10.51
C LEU A 58 -3.20 3.87 11.00
N ASP A 59 -2.60 2.79 11.49
CA ASP A 59 -1.19 2.76 11.93
C ASP A 59 -0.26 3.10 10.76
N THR A 60 -0.52 2.54 9.58
CA THR A 60 0.26 2.85 8.37
C THR A 60 0.10 4.31 7.95
N LEU A 61 -1.13 4.85 7.95
CA LEU A 61 -1.36 6.26 7.64
C LEU A 61 -0.66 7.19 8.63
N HIS A 62 -0.66 6.83 9.92
CA HIS A 62 0.03 7.59 10.96
C HIS A 62 1.55 7.55 10.76
N GLU A 63 2.13 6.36 10.61
CA GLU A 63 3.55 6.14 10.38
C GLU A 63 4.03 6.90 9.13
N MET A 64 3.30 6.80 8.02
CA MET A 64 3.66 7.52 6.79
C MET A 64 3.56 9.05 6.95
N THR A 65 2.68 9.54 7.82
CA THR A 65 2.60 10.98 8.14
C THR A 65 3.80 11.40 8.98
N GLU A 66 4.21 10.61 9.98
CA GLU A 66 5.40 10.87 10.80
C GLU A 66 6.69 10.81 9.98
N GLN A 67 6.75 9.93 8.99
CA GLN A 67 7.87 9.80 8.04
C GLN A 67 7.92 10.95 7.01
N GLY A 68 6.97 11.88 6.98
CA GLY A 68 6.94 12.96 5.99
C GLY A 68 6.45 12.55 4.59
N LEU A 69 6.07 11.28 4.41
CA LEU A 69 5.58 10.74 3.14
C LEU A 69 4.15 11.20 2.84
N LEU A 70 3.37 11.48 3.89
CA LEU A 70 2.02 12.03 3.78
C LEU A 70 1.90 13.36 4.51
N TYR A 71 1.14 14.27 3.92
CA TYR A 71 0.62 15.44 4.59
C TYR A 71 -0.82 15.20 5.02
N ARG A 72 -1.18 15.61 6.24
CA ARG A 72 -2.51 15.43 6.82
C ARG A 72 -3.16 16.79 7.12
N LYS A 73 -4.40 16.95 6.68
CA LYS A 73 -5.25 18.10 6.99
C LYS A 73 -6.48 17.67 7.79
N ASP A 74 -6.72 18.35 8.90
CA ASP A 74 -7.88 18.09 9.77
C ASP A 74 -9.14 18.77 9.21
N ASP A 75 -10.26 18.07 9.29
CA ASP A 75 -11.57 18.57 8.90
C ASP A 75 -12.68 17.91 9.75
N TYR A 76 -13.95 18.30 9.55
CA TYR A 76 -15.09 17.74 10.24
C TYR A 76 -16.09 17.13 9.26
N LYS A 77 -16.55 15.90 9.55
CA LYS A 77 -17.53 15.19 8.70
C LYS A 77 -18.87 15.95 8.54
N SER A 78 -19.19 16.81 9.50
CA SER A 78 -20.34 17.72 9.47
C SER A 78 -19.97 19.00 10.22
N HIS A 79 -20.02 20.14 9.53
CA HIS A 79 -19.71 21.44 10.13
C HIS A 79 -20.79 21.91 11.13
N ASP A 80 -22.03 21.43 11.00
CA ASP A 80 -23.14 21.79 11.90
C ASP A 80 -23.01 21.15 13.28
N LYS A 81 -22.52 19.89 13.34
CA LYS A 81 -22.41 19.17 14.61
C LYS A 81 -20.98 19.11 15.14
N LYS A 82 -19.93 19.36 14.32
CA LYS A 82 -18.49 19.26 14.69
C LYS A 82 -18.13 18.02 15.53
N ARG A 83 -18.90 16.93 15.42
CA ARG A 83 -18.79 15.76 16.31
C ARG A 83 -17.71 14.77 15.91
N GLN A 84 -17.36 14.71 14.61
CA GLN A 84 -16.41 13.72 14.10
C GLN A 84 -15.35 14.40 13.26
N LYS A 85 -14.11 14.43 13.79
CA LYS A 85 -12.93 14.83 13.02
C LYS A 85 -12.65 13.77 11.96
N VAL A 86 -12.29 14.25 10.77
CA VAL A 86 -11.79 13.44 9.67
C VAL A 86 -10.44 13.99 9.24
N TYR A 87 -9.58 13.10 8.75
CA TYR A 87 -8.24 13.45 8.31
C TYR A 87 -8.14 13.21 6.82
N TRP A 88 -7.86 14.28 6.08
CA TRP A 88 -7.56 14.23 4.65
C TRP A 88 -6.07 14.04 4.46
N TYR A 89 -5.70 12.98 3.74
CA TYR A 89 -4.32 12.65 3.43
C TYR A 89 -3.98 13.06 2.00
N TYR A 90 -2.76 13.58 1.86
CA TYR A 90 -2.15 14.01 0.60
C TYR A 90 -0.78 13.36 0.50
N LEU A 91 -0.39 12.94 -0.69
CA LEU A 91 0.97 12.44 -0.93
C LEU A 91 1.91 13.65 -1.05
N THR A 92 2.98 13.67 -0.25
CA THR A 92 4.01 14.73 -0.35
C THR A 92 4.92 14.48 -1.56
N ASP A 93 5.78 15.44 -1.88
CA ASP A 93 6.76 15.24 -2.95
C ASP A 93 7.78 14.14 -2.58
N GLU A 94 8.23 14.09 -1.32
CA GLU A 94 9.04 12.99 -0.80
C GLU A 94 8.29 11.63 -0.90
N GLY A 95 6.99 11.63 -0.58
CA GLY A 95 6.13 10.45 -0.74
C GLY A 95 6.04 9.96 -2.20
N LYS A 96 6.03 10.88 -3.17
CA LYS A 96 6.03 10.53 -4.61
C LYS A 96 7.37 9.92 -5.03
N GLU A 97 8.48 10.52 -4.61
CA GLU A 97 9.82 10.02 -4.91
C GLU A 97 10.05 8.62 -4.34
N GLU A 98 9.68 8.41 -3.07
CA GLU A 98 9.74 7.10 -2.43
C GLU A 98 8.84 6.08 -3.17
N PHE A 99 7.64 6.48 -3.57
CA PHE A 99 6.75 5.60 -4.33
C PHE A 99 7.33 5.17 -5.69
N ASP A 100 8.04 6.07 -6.39
CA ASP A 100 8.71 5.74 -7.65
C ASP A 100 9.85 4.72 -7.46
N VAL A 101 10.59 4.80 -6.35
CA VAL A 101 11.58 3.80 -5.97
C VAL A 101 10.92 2.45 -5.68
N LEU A 102 9.85 2.46 -4.88
CA LEU A 102 9.11 1.24 -4.53
C LEU A 102 8.50 0.56 -5.75
N LYS A 103 7.92 1.32 -6.71
CA LYS A 103 7.37 0.76 -7.96
C LYS A 103 8.41 -0.04 -8.74
N LYS A 104 9.61 0.51 -8.92
CA LYS A 104 10.70 -0.16 -9.64
C LYS A 104 11.11 -1.45 -8.93
N ARG A 105 11.26 -1.38 -7.60
CA ARG A 105 11.65 -2.54 -6.78
C ARG A 105 10.59 -3.63 -6.78
N TYR A 106 9.32 -3.28 -6.58
CA TYR A 106 8.24 -4.24 -6.42
C TYR A 106 7.77 -4.83 -7.74
N LYS A 107 7.89 -4.11 -8.86
CA LYS A 107 7.58 -4.67 -10.19
C LYS A 107 8.38 -5.95 -10.46
N LEU A 108 9.70 -5.90 -10.28
CA LEU A 108 10.58 -7.05 -10.50
C LEU A 108 10.20 -8.24 -9.61
N LEU A 109 9.89 -7.96 -8.33
CA LEU A 109 9.45 -8.99 -7.39
C LEU A 109 8.10 -9.59 -7.80
N PHE A 110 7.11 -8.77 -8.17
CA PHE A 110 5.81 -9.27 -8.61
C PHE A 110 5.91 -10.13 -9.87
N GLU A 111 6.72 -9.70 -10.86
CA GLU A 111 6.93 -10.46 -12.09
C GLU A 111 7.55 -11.84 -11.81
N GLU A 112 8.58 -11.90 -10.96
CA GLU A 112 9.22 -13.16 -10.56
C GLU A 112 8.23 -14.09 -9.83
N GLN A 113 7.44 -13.56 -8.91
CA GLN A 113 6.44 -14.34 -8.16
C GLN A 113 5.32 -14.87 -9.05
N ILE A 114 4.83 -14.06 -9.98
CA ILE A 114 3.82 -14.49 -10.95
C ILE A 114 4.36 -15.64 -11.80
N GLN A 115 5.61 -15.57 -12.24
CA GLN A 115 6.25 -16.63 -13.03
C GLN A 115 6.37 -17.93 -12.22
N ILE A 116 6.84 -17.85 -10.98
CA ILE A 116 6.97 -19.03 -10.08
C ILE A 116 5.61 -19.67 -9.85
N LEU A 117 4.58 -18.87 -9.51
CA LEU A 117 3.24 -19.39 -9.26
C LEU A 117 2.66 -20.07 -10.51
N LYS A 118 2.86 -19.48 -11.70
CA LYS A 118 2.43 -20.11 -12.97
C LYS A 118 3.12 -21.45 -13.21
N GLN A 119 4.43 -21.53 -12.98
CA GLN A 119 5.18 -22.78 -13.12
C GLN A 119 4.66 -23.86 -12.16
N ILE A 120 4.44 -23.52 -10.89
CA ILE A 120 3.88 -24.46 -9.90
C ILE A 120 2.47 -24.92 -10.31
N MET A 121 1.63 -24.01 -10.79
CA MET A 121 0.29 -24.36 -11.28
C MET A 121 0.35 -25.34 -12.44
N ASP A 122 1.28 -25.12 -13.37
CA ASP A 122 1.49 -26.00 -14.52
C ASP A 122 2.12 -27.35 -14.13
N ASP A 123 2.99 -27.40 -13.13
CA ASP A 123 3.68 -28.64 -12.75
C ASP A 123 2.82 -29.54 -11.82
N VAL A 124 1.98 -28.94 -10.98
CA VAL A 124 1.22 -29.66 -9.93
C VAL A 124 -0.22 -29.94 -10.35
N TYR A 125 -0.82 -29.09 -11.18
CA TYR A 125 -2.26 -29.11 -11.45
C TYR A 125 -2.65 -29.20 -12.93
N LYS A 126 -1.70 -29.26 -13.88
CA LYS A 126 -1.96 -29.75 -15.23
C LYS A 126 -1.64 -31.24 -15.34
#